data_AF-A0AAR2INF3-F1
#
_entry.id   AF-A0AAR2INF3-F1
#
_cell.length_a   1.000
_cell.length_b   1.000
_cell.length_c   1.000
_cell.angle_alpha   90.00
_cell.angle_beta   90.00
_cell.angle_gamma   90.00
#
_symmetry.space_group_name_H-M   'P 1'
#
loop_
_entity.id
_entity.type
_entity.pdbx_description
1 polymer ?
#
loop_
_entity_poly.entity_id
_entity_poly.type
_entity_poly.pdbx_seq_one_letter_code
_entity_poly.pdbx_strand_id
1 'polypeptide(L)'
;MRCIIEGNGVKVFGRAVHALSRIGDEIWLEPLQKGLAVRSVNTAHSAYACFLFSPLFFKHYTSNLDELEENKSVLPLFRSVATIERSVYRCEISINVLNNRVMFQFNCKHGKLAPHEPAFLNFRAALLKL
;
A
#
# COMPACT_ATOMS: atom_id res chain seq x y z
N MET A 1 -4.12 -10.66 -0.03
CA MET A 1 -5.03 -9.51 0.21
C MET A 1 -5.02 -8.62 -1.03
N ARG A 2 -6.17 -8.05 -1.40
CA ARG A 2 -6.32 -7.13 -2.54
C ARG A 2 -7.20 -5.96 -2.13
N CYS A 3 -6.79 -4.73 -2.43
CA CYS A 3 -7.67 -3.57 -2.25
C CYS A 3 -7.56 -2.58 -3.41
N ILE A 4 -8.66 -1.86 -3.66
CA ILE A 4 -8.79 -0.90 -4.76
C ILE A 4 -9.24 0.45 -4.19
N ILE A 5 -8.44 1.48 -4.46
CA ILE A 5 -8.69 2.88 -4.12
C ILE A 5 -9.06 3.63 -5.40
N GLU A 6 -10.13 4.42 -5.37
CA GLU A 6 -10.56 5.24 -6.52
C GLU A 6 -10.75 6.72 -6.14
N GLY A 7 -10.70 7.58 -7.16
CA GLY A 7 -11.02 9.00 -7.06
C GLY A 7 -10.11 9.76 -6.09
N ASN A 8 -10.72 10.54 -5.20
CA ASN A 8 -9.98 11.35 -4.23
C ASN A 8 -9.24 10.51 -3.17
N GLY A 9 -9.66 9.27 -2.93
CA GLY A 9 -8.99 8.35 -2.00
C GLY A 9 -7.53 8.13 -2.36
N VAL A 10 -7.20 8.08 -3.65
CA VAL A 10 -5.83 7.87 -4.13
C VAL A 10 -4.89 9.00 -3.67
N LYS A 11 -5.39 10.24 -3.66
CA LYS A 11 -4.63 11.41 -3.16
C LYS A 11 -4.46 11.37 -1.64
N VAL A 12 -5.51 10.97 -0.91
CA VAL A 12 -5.46 10.85 0.55
C VAL A 12 -4.44 9.78 0.96
N PHE A 13 -4.49 8.61 0.31
CA PHE A 13 -3.55 7.53 0.54
C PHE A 13 -2.11 7.96 0.23
N GLY A 14 -1.87 8.63 -0.90
CA GLY A 14 -0.55 9.17 -1.24
C GLY A 14 0.00 10.16 -0.22
N ARG A 15 -0.86 11.03 0.34
CA ARG A 15 -0.47 11.97 1.40
C ARG A 15 -0.11 11.25 2.70
N ALA A 16 -0.84 10.20 3.06
CA ALA A 16 -0.52 9.39 4.24
C ALA A 16 0.83 8.69 4.09
N VAL A 17 1.09 8.07 2.93
CA VAL A 17 2.38 7.44 2.62
C VAL A 17 3.51 8.49 2.66
N HIS A 18 3.30 9.68 2.07
CA HIS A 18 4.28 10.77 2.12
C HIS A 18 4.54 11.29 3.56
N ALA A 19 3.51 11.31 4.41
CA ALA A 19 3.68 11.69 5.81
C ALA A 19 4.51 10.64 6.57
N LEU A 20 4.24 9.36 6.34
CA LEU A 20 4.98 8.26 6.98
C LEU A 20 6.45 8.22 6.54
N SER A 21 6.77 8.57 5.30
CA SER A 21 8.17 8.62 4.84
C SER A 21 9.00 9.72 5.49
N ARG A 22 8.39 10.62 6.27
CA ARG A 22 9.09 11.59 7.14
C ARG A 22 9.44 11.01 8.50
N ILE A 23 8.80 9.90 8.90
CA ILE A 23 8.99 9.24 10.18
C ILE A 23 10.07 8.17 10.08
N GLY A 24 9.97 7.28 9.08
CA GLY A 24 10.90 6.18 8.89
C GLY A 24 11.22 5.92 7.43
N ASP A 25 12.31 5.20 7.21
CA ASP A 25 12.77 4.81 5.87
C ASP A 25 12.00 3.60 5.31
N GLU A 26 11.33 2.86 6.18
CA GLU A 26 10.51 1.70 5.86
C GLU A 26 9.03 1.98 6.13
N ILE A 27 8.17 1.45 5.24
CA ILE A 27 6.72 1.49 5.40
C ILE A 27 6.18 0.08 5.37
N TRP A 28 5.38 -0.30 6.37
CA TRP A 28 4.73 -1.61 6.42
C TRP A 28 3.26 -1.51 6.07
N LEU A 29 2.81 -2.45 5.23
CA LEU A 29 1.41 -2.68 4.96
C LEU A 29 0.94 -3.92 5.73
N GLU A 30 -0.02 -3.73 6.61
CA GLU A 30 -0.67 -4.81 7.33
C GLU A 30 -2.17 -4.86 6.97
N PRO A 31 -2.62 -5.90 6.26
CA PRO A 31 -4.04 -6.16 6.12
C PRO A 31 -4.63 -6.62 7.45
N LEU A 32 -5.74 -6.00 7.87
CA LEU A 32 -6.52 -6.36 9.05
C LEU A 32 -7.97 -6.58 8.65
N GLN A 33 -8.75 -7.24 9.51
CA GLN A 33 -10.21 -7.33 9.34
C GLN A 33 -10.85 -5.92 9.33
N LYS A 34 -10.33 -5.02 10.16
CA LYS A 34 -10.74 -3.60 10.25
C LYS A 34 -10.15 -2.68 9.17
N GLY A 35 -9.50 -3.22 8.13
CA GLY A 35 -8.95 -2.47 7.02
C GLY A 35 -7.42 -2.57 6.87
N LEU A 36 -6.81 -1.67 6.09
CA LEU A 36 -5.37 -1.67 5.84
C LEU A 36 -4.64 -0.72 6.78
N ALA A 37 -3.78 -1.25 7.64
CA ALA A 37 -2.85 -0.46 8.43
C ALA A 37 -1.58 -0.17 7.61
N VAL A 38 -1.16 1.10 7.59
CA VAL A 38 0.07 1.57 6.97
C VAL A 38 0.92 2.20 8.06
N ARG A 39 2.11 1.65 8.29
CA ARG A 39 2.95 1.97 9.45
C ARG A 39 4.34 2.40 9.04
N SER A 40 4.98 3.19 9.88
CA SER A 40 6.41 3.49 9.79
C SER A 40 7.00 3.70 11.19
N VAL A 41 8.28 3.36 11.35
CA VAL A 41 9.08 3.51 12.56
C VAL A 41 10.41 4.09 12.11
N ASN A 42 10.93 5.04 12.87
CA ASN A 42 12.26 5.56 12.60
C ASN A 42 13.34 4.52 12.88
N THR A 43 14.54 4.74 12.35
CA THR A 43 15.70 3.86 12.51
C THR A 43 16.13 3.68 13.97
N ALA A 44 15.90 4.68 14.82
CA ALA A 44 16.18 4.62 16.26
C ALA A 44 15.08 3.90 17.07
N HIS A 45 14.03 3.39 16.42
CA HIS A 45 12.87 2.74 17.06
C HIS A 45 12.19 3.57 18.17
N SER A 46 12.32 4.90 18.11
CA SER A 46 11.82 5.85 19.11
C SER A 46 10.58 6.63 18.66
N ALA A 47 10.23 6.58 17.37
CA ALA A 47 9.06 7.25 16.82
C ALA A 47 8.30 6.30 15.90
N TYR A 48 7.00 6.11 16.18
CA TYR A 48 6.09 5.24 15.43
C TYR A 48 4.90 6.04 14.92
N ALA A 49 4.48 5.77 13.69
CA ALA A 49 3.28 6.35 13.09
C ALA A 49 2.47 5.28 12.34
N CYS A 50 1.15 5.44 12.37
CA CYS A 50 0.22 4.50 11.76
C CYS A 50 -1.02 5.20 11.22
N PHE A 51 -1.38 4.93 9.97
CA PHE A 51 -2.68 5.24 9.40
C PHE A 51 -3.47 3.95 9.23
N LEU A 52 -4.76 3.96 9.62
CA LEU A 52 -5.68 2.85 9.38
C LEU A 52 -6.75 3.29 8.39
N PHE A 53 -6.77 2.65 7.22
CA PHE A 53 -7.81 2.84 6.22
C PHE A 53 -8.89 1.78 6.41
N SER A 54 -10.09 2.20 6.84
CA SER A 54 -11.26 1.33 6.96
C SER A 54 -11.59 0.63 5.64
N PRO A 55 -12.21 -0.58 5.62
CA PRO A 55 -12.64 -1.23 4.40
C PRO A 55 -13.51 -0.33 3.51
N LEU A 56 -14.31 0.56 4.13
CA LEU A 56 -15.17 1.53 3.44
C LEU A 56 -14.40 2.63 2.67
N PHE A 57 -13.12 2.84 2.98
CA PHE A 57 -12.26 3.74 2.21
C PHE A 57 -11.99 3.19 0.80
N PHE A 58 -12.01 1.87 0.66
CA PHE A 58 -11.72 1.19 -0.59
C PHE A 58 -13.01 0.94 -1.35
N LYS A 59 -12.94 1.01 -2.68
CA LYS A 59 -14.02 0.49 -3.54
C LYS A 59 -14.16 -1.02 -3.42
N HIS A 60 -13.03 -1.70 -3.20
CA HIS A 60 -12.98 -3.13 -2.96
C HIS A 60 -11.88 -3.42 -1.95
N TYR A 61 -12.18 -4.26 -0.97
CA TYR A 61 -11.23 -4.67 0.05
C TYR A 61 -11.45 -6.16 0.35
N THR A 62 -10.42 -6.97 0.12
CA THR A 62 -10.43 -8.40 0.42
C THR A 62 -9.25 -8.73 1.30
N SER A 63 -9.52 -8.91 2.60
CA SER A 63 -8.57 -9.51 3.52
C SER A 63 -8.67 -11.03 3.38
N ASN A 64 -7.82 -11.65 2.56
CA ASN A 64 -7.67 -13.12 2.50
C ASN A 64 -7.02 -13.67 3.78
N LEU A 65 -7.40 -13.16 4.95
CA LEU A 65 -6.89 -13.57 6.26
C LEU A 65 -7.58 -14.85 6.74
N ASP A 66 -8.74 -15.20 6.19
CA ASP A 66 -9.50 -16.40 6.59
C ASP A 66 -8.84 -17.72 6.14
N GLU A 67 -7.87 -17.69 5.22
CA GLU A 67 -7.14 -18.88 4.74
C GLU A 67 -5.73 -19.02 5.33
N LEU A 68 -5.25 -18.04 6.10
CA LEU A 68 -3.91 -18.04 6.67
C LEU A 68 -4.01 -17.74 8.15
N GLU A 69 -3.74 -18.75 8.98
CA GLU A 69 -3.65 -18.65 10.44
C GLU A 69 -3.05 -17.30 10.89
N GLU A 70 -3.66 -16.75 11.95
CA GLU A 70 -3.65 -15.38 12.50
C GLU A 70 -2.33 -14.58 12.59
N ASN A 71 -1.20 -15.02 12.04
CA ASN A 71 0.13 -14.51 12.37
C ASN A 71 1.03 -14.19 11.15
N LYS A 72 0.51 -13.62 10.07
CA LYS A 72 1.36 -13.17 8.95
C LYS A 72 0.99 -11.79 8.43
N SER A 73 1.63 -10.78 9.01
CA SER A 73 1.74 -9.47 8.37
C SER A 73 3.16 -8.92 8.53
N VAL A 74 3.41 -7.79 7.88
CA VAL A 74 4.65 -7.00 7.88
C VAL A 74 5.58 -7.31 6.70
N LEU A 75 5.21 -6.70 5.58
CA LEU A 75 6.04 -6.55 4.40
C LEU A 75 6.56 -5.10 4.37
N PRO A 76 7.86 -4.85 4.67
CA PRO A 76 8.48 -3.55 4.48
C PRO A 76 8.53 -3.25 2.99
N LEU A 77 7.92 -2.14 2.62
CA LEU A 77 8.12 -1.49 1.35
C LEU A 77 9.29 -0.54 1.48
N PHE A 78 10.24 -0.68 0.55
CA PHE A 78 11.29 0.30 0.34
C PHE A 78 10.70 1.64 -0.10
N ARG A 79 11.43 2.71 0.21
CA ARG A 79 11.19 4.11 -0.12
C ARG A 79 10.87 4.30 -1.61
N SER A 80 9.62 4.10 -1.97
CA SER A 80 9.06 4.64 -3.21
C SER A 80 8.16 5.78 -2.82
N VAL A 81 8.75 6.97 -2.81
CA VAL A 81 8.02 8.22 -2.97
C VAL A 81 7.52 8.22 -4.42
N ALA A 82 6.56 7.35 -4.73
CA ALA A 82 5.79 7.49 -5.95
C ALA A 82 4.93 8.72 -5.71
N THR A 83 5.39 9.85 -6.24
CA THR A 83 4.55 11.00 -6.53
C THR A 83 3.32 10.48 -7.24
N ILE A 84 2.25 10.19 -6.51
CA ILE A 84 0.96 9.83 -7.10
C ILE A 84 0.53 11.08 -7.86
N GLU A 85 0.85 11.09 -9.15
CA GLU A 85 0.64 12.23 -10.02
C GLU A 85 -0.85 12.58 -10.03
N ARG A 86 -1.15 13.85 -10.35
CA ARG A 86 -2.53 14.36 -10.47
C ARG A 86 -3.39 13.58 -11.48
N SER A 87 -2.77 12.72 -12.30
CA SER A 87 -3.38 11.89 -13.34
C SER A 87 -3.97 10.57 -12.82
N VAL A 88 -3.52 10.03 -11.68
CA VAL A 88 -3.99 8.72 -11.18
C VAL A 88 -5.41 8.82 -10.63
N TYR A 89 -6.33 8.01 -11.14
CA TYR A 89 -7.70 7.92 -10.61
C TYR A 89 -8.00 6.64 -9.86
N ARG A 90 -7.20 5.59 -10.09
CA ARG A 90 -7.37 4.31 -9.41
C ARG A 90 -6.02 3.72 -9.08
N CYS A 91 -5.91 3.23 -7.85
CA CYS A 91 -4.76 2.50 -7.35
C CYS A 91 -5.25 1.15 -6.84
N GLU A 92 -4.63 0.09 -7.31
CA GLU A 92 -4.88 -1.26 -6.83
C GLU A 92 -3.63 -1.78 -6.13
N ILE A 93 -3.82 -2.28 -4.91
CA ILE A 93 -2.76 -2.83 -4.07
C ILE A 93 -3.03 -4.32 -3.92
N SER A 94 -2.09 -5.13 -4.37
CA SER A 94 -2.14 -6.58 -4.22
C SER A 94 -0.98 -7.05 -3.36
N ILE A 95 -1.30 -7.67 -2.24
CA ILE A 95 -0.32 -8.25 -1.31
C ILE A 95 -0.36 -9.76 -1.46
N ASN A 96 0.73 -10.31 -2.00
CA ASN A 96 0.98 -11.74 -2.06
C ASN A 96 1.93 -12.14 -0.93
N VAL A 97 1.34 -12.72 0.11
CA VAL A 97 2.02 -13.22 1.32
C VAL A 97 2.91 -14.43 1.08
N LEU A 98 2.61 -15.26 0.07
CA LEU A 98 3.45 -16.42 -0.26
C LEU A 98 4.78 -16.00 -0.88
N ASN A 99 4.75 -14.94 -1.68
CA ASN A 99 5.90 -14.45 -2.43
C ASN A 99 6.54 -13.19 -1.82
N ASN A 100 6.04 -12.69 -0.69
CA ASN A 100 6.42 -11.42 -0.08
C ASN A 100 6.47 -10.25 -1.06
N ARG A 101 5.49 -10.20 -1.96
CA ARG A 101 5.42 -9.15 -2.99
C ARG A 101 4.22 -8.28 -2.75
N VAL A 102 4.46 -6.98 -2.83
CA VAL A 102 3.41 -5.98 -2.87
C VAL A 102 3.45 -5.34 -4.25
N MET A 103 2.32 -5.38 -4.94
CA MET A 103 2.16 -4.76 -6.24
C MET A 103 1.24 -3.56 -6.12
N PHE A 104 1.68 -2.43 -6.70
CA PHE A 104 0.85 -1.26 -6.91
C PHE A 104 0.60 -1.10 -8.40
N GLN A 105 -0.68 -1.10 -8.77
CA GLN A 105 -1.12 -0.84 -10.13
C GLN A 105 -1.86 0.50 -10.15
N PHE A 106 -1.37 1.43 -10.97
CA PHE A 106 -1.96 2.77 -11.10
C PHE A 106 -2.65 2.91 -12.47
N ASN A 107 -3.91 3.38 -12.46
CA ASN A 107 -4.64 3.73 -13.67
C ASN A 107 -4.87 5.25 -13.72
N CYS A 108 -4.54 5.86 -14.86
CA CYS A 108 -4.55 7.32 -15.05
C CYS A 108 -5.75 7.79 -15.91
N LYS A 109 -6.26 9.02 -15.67
CA LYS A 109 -7.48 9.57 -16.29
C LYS A 109 -7.36 9.90 -17.78
N HIS A 110 -6.14 10.06 -18.30
CA HIS A 110 -5.92 10.50 -19.67
C HIS A 110 -4.95 9.56 -20.38
N GLY A 111 -5.49 8.75 -21.30
CA GLY A 111 -4.70 7.97 -22.25
C GLY A 111 -3.89 8.90 -23.13
N LYS A 112 -2.60 9.06 -22.83
CA LYS A 112 -1.55 9.50 -23.77
C LYS A 112 -0.15 9.10 -23.31
N LEU A 113 -0.04 7.90 -22.77
CA LEU A 113 1.01 6.95 -23.17
C LEU A 113 0.22 5.79 -23.80
N ALA A 114 0.80 5.09 -24.78
CA ALA A 114 0.09 4.19 -25.69
C ALA A 114 -0.98 3.30 -25.01
N PRO A 115 -2.10 2.95 -25.69
CA PRO A 115 -3.33 2.40 -25.07
C PRO A 115 -3.23 1.04 -24.37
N HIS A 116 -2.03 0.48 -24.17
CA HIS A 116 -1.90 -0.95 -23.93
C HIS A 116 -1.39 -1.38 -22.56
N GLU A 117 -0.87 -0.52 -21.68
CA GLU A 117 -0.34 -1.02 -20.41
C GLU A 117 -0.64 -0.12 -19.20
N PRO A 118 -1.28 -0.67 -18.14
CA PRO A 118 -1.26 -0.07 -16.82
C PRO A 118 0.18 0.23 -16.39
N ALA A 119 0.41 1.35 -15.72
CA ALA A 119 1.69 1.57 -15.06
C ALA A 119 1.78 0.64 -13.84
N PHE A 120 2.57 -0.42 -13.96
CA PHE A 120 2.84 -1.35 -12.86
C PHE A 120 4.11 -0.93 -12.13
N LEU A 121 3.98 -0.55 -10.85
CA LEU A 121 5.14 -0.48 -9.96
C LEU A 121 5.16 -1.72 -9.07
N ASN A 122 6.16 -2.56 -9.34
CA ASN A 122 6.43 -3.76 -8.55
C ASN A 122 7.45 -3.41 -7.47
N PHE A 123 7.07 -3.57 -6.21
CA PHE A 123 8.02 -3.49 -5.11
C PHE A 123 8.21 -4.88 -4.51
N ARG A 124 9.48 -5.27 -4.33
CA ARG A 124 9.81 -6.41 -3.47
C ARG A 124 9.71 -5.95 -2.03
N ALA A 125 8.96 -6.68 -1.21
CA ALA A 125 8.99 -6.50 0.21
C ALA A 125 9.85 -7.59 0.86
N ALA A 126 10.55 -7.26 1.94
CA ALA A 126 11.46 -8.17 2.62
C ALA A 126 10.91 -8.55 4.00
N LEU A 127 10.53 -9.80 4.28
CA LEU A 127 10.04 -10.17 5.63
C LEU A 127 11.00 -9.72 6.74
N LEU A 128 10.51 -8.93 7.69
CA LEU A 128 11.06 -8.88 9.04
C LEU A 128 10.26 -9.89 9.87
N LYS A 129 10.87 -11.04 10.17
CA LYS A 129 10.48 -11.81 11.35
C LYS A 129 11.02 -11.04 12.55
N LEU A 130 10.14 -10.58 13.43
CA LEU A 130 10.53 -10.35 14.82
C LEU A 130 10.69 -11.72 15.51
#